data_AF-A0A1V6C7B1-F1
#
_entry.id   AF-A0A1V6C7B1-F1
#
_cell.length_a   1.000
_cell.length_b   1.000
_cell.length_c   1.000
_cell.angle_alpha   90.00
_cell.angle_beta   90.00
_cell.angle_gamma   90.00
#
_symmetry.space_group_name_H-M   'P 1'
#
loop_
_entity.id
_entity.type
_entity.pdbx_description
1 polymer ?
#
loop_
_entity_poly.entity_id
_entity_poly.type
_entity_poly.pdbx_seq_one_letter_code
_entity_poly.pdbx_strand_id
1 'polypeptide(L)'
;MVPINISTAKGLAGFQIKIIYDKNVLNVMNVKQGELTTNWNINDSTNQGEILIKGVNKALQGLEGGKGSICTVTFSVVGNIPEEGVPIILESVNIADKEARSMPYVSENGIVLPGIKGDFNHDSIVDIFDVILCLRQALEIDPSVDNADMNKDGVVDIFDVILVLRKALGID
;
A
#
# COMPACT_ATOMS: atom_id res chain seq x y z
N MET A 1 1.08 -2.38 0.47
CA MET A 1 1.33 -1.37 -0.57
C MET A 1 0.32 -0.24 -0.42
N VAL A 2 0.72 1.02 -0.58
CA VAL A 2 -0.17 2.18 -0.42
C VAL A 2 -0.25 2.93 -1.76
N PRO A 3 -1.38 2.89 -2.48
CA PRO A 3 -1.55 3.63 -3.72
C PRO A 3 -1.81 5.11 -3.43
N ILE A 4 -1.21 6.00 -4.23
CA ILE A 4 -1.56 7.41 -4.27
C ILE A 4 -2.52 7.61 -5.43
N ASN A 5 -3.78 7.91 -5.11
CA ASN A 5 -4.86 7.96 -6.07
C ASN A 5 -5.19 9.39 -6.51
N ILE A 6 -5.69 9.51 -7.74
CA ILE A 6 -6.32 10.72 -8.25
C ILE A 6 -7.74 10.40 -8.71
N SER A 7 -8.68 11.29 -8.39
CA SER A 7 -10.10 11.14 -8.71
C SER A 7 -10.52 11.86 -10.00
N THR A 8 -9.67 12.71 -10.56
CA THR A 8 -9.87 13.35 -11.87
C THR A 8 -8.51 13.65 -12.50
N ALA A 9 -8.06 12.75 -13.38
CA ALA A 9 -6.71 12.81 -13.91
C ALA A 9 -6.54 13.67 -15.18
N LYS A 10 -7.62 14.13 -15.80
CA LYS A 10 -7.58 14.77 -17.12
C LYS A 10 -6.65 15.98 -17.12
N GLY A 11 -5.68 15.97 -18.03
CA GLY A 11 -4.70 17.04 -18.21
C GLY A 11 -3.45 16.92 -17.35
N LEU A 12 -3.39 16.02 -16.35
CA LEU A 12 -2.21 15.83 -15.52
C LEU A 12 -1.02 15.34 -16.35
N ALA A 13 0.06 16.09 -16.41
CA ALA A 13 1.28 15.74 -17.16
C ALA A 13 2.52 15.57 -16.25
N GLY A 14 2.46 16.10 -15.03
CA GLY A 14 3.50 15.92 -14.03
C GLY A 14 2.98 16.11 -12.61
N PHE A 15 3.64 15.48 -11.64
CA PHE A 15 3.37 15.66 -10.22
C PHE A 15 4.66 15.65 -9.38
N GLN A 16 4.63 16.35 -8.26
CA GLN A 16 5.58 16.25 -7.17
C GLN A 16 4.81 16.20 -5.85
N ILE A 17 4.99 15.14 -5.08
CA ILE A 17 4.26 14.89 -3.84
C ILE A 17 5.27 14.60 -2.73
N LYS A 18 5.18 15.32 -1.62
CA LYS A 18 5.86 14.96 -0.38
C LYS A 18 4.88 14.26 0.55
N ILE A 19 5.28 13.07 1.02
CA ILE A 19 4.54 12.27 1.97
C ILE A 19 5.31 12.21 3.29
N ILE A 20 4.63 12.43 4.41
CA ILE A 20 5.15 12.26 5.77
C ILE A 20 4.57 10.98 6.37
N TYR A 21 5.41 10.18 7.02
CA TYR A 21 5.05 8.91 7.66
C TYR A 21 5.85 8.68 8.95
N ASP A 22 5.35 7.82 9.84
CA ASP A 22 6.11 7.45 11.06
C ASP A 22 7.22 6.46 10.72
N LYS A 23 8.48 6.93 10.75
CA LYS A 23 9.67 6.12 10.49
C LYS A 23 9.94 5.01 11.52
N ASN A 24 9.35 5.10 12.71
CA ASN A 24 9.50 4.08 13.73
C ASN A 24 8.54 2.90 13.49
N VAL A 25 7.52 3.10 12.64
CA VAL A 25 6.52 2.07 12.32
C VAL A 25 6.66 1.59 10.88
N LEU A 26 6.94 2.49 9.94
CA LEU A 26 7.01 2.20 8.51
C LEU A 26 8.37 2.57 7.94
N ASN A 27 8.88 1.73 7.04
CA ASN A 27 10.06 2.03 6.24
C ASN A 27 9.73 1.92 4.75
N VAL A 28 10.11 2.91 3.95
CA VAL A 28 9.89 2.88 2.49
C VAL A 28 10.83 1.87 1.86
N MET A 29 10.28 0.98 1.05
CA MET A 29 11.03 -0.03 0.30
C MET A 29 11.23 0.36 -1.16
N ASN A 30 10.17 0.86 -1.82
CA ASN A 30 10.25 1.39 -3.19
C ASN A 30 9.00 2.21 -3.54
N VAL A 31 9.10 2.93 -4.66
CA VAL A 31 7.96 3.55 -5.36
C VAL A 31 7.85 2.96 -6.76
N LYS A 32 6.64 2.63 -7.16
CA LYS A 32 6.32 2.13 -8.50
C LYS A 32 5.30 3.02 -9.21
N GLN A 33 5.22 2.86 -10.53
CA GLN A 33 4.18 3.45 -11.36
C GLN A 33 2.79 2.98 -10.92
N GLY A 34 1.82 3.88 -11.04
CA GLY A 34 0.41 3.58 -10.84
C GLY A 34 -0.26 3.14 -12.14
N GLU A 35 -1.53 2.76 -12.04
CA GLU A 35 -2.36 2.32 -13.15
C GLU A 35 -2.47 3.36 -14.26
N LEU A 36 -2.54 4.65 -13.89
CA LEU A 36 -2.67 5.75 -14.85
C LEU A 36 -1.32 6.23 -15.41
N THR A 37 -0.20 5.78 -14.85
CA THR A 37 1.15 6.32 -15.10
C THR A 37 2.15 5.25 -15.47
N THR A 38 1.69 4.12 -16.02
CA THR A 38 2.51 2.95 -16.41
C THR A 38 3.65 3.27 -17.38
N ASN A 39 3.56 4.36 -18.15
CA ASN A 39 4.59 4.84 -19.07
C ASN A 39 5.34 6.09 -18.57
N TRP A 40 5.14 6.52 -17.33
CA TRP A 40 5.76 7.73 -16.78
C TRP A 40 7.14 7.44 -16.20
N ASN A 41 8.00 8.46 -16.19
CA ASN A 41 9.18 8.44 -15.35
C ASN A 41 8.79 8.83 -13.93
N ILE A 42 9.06 7.94 -12.98
CA ILE A 42 8.92 8.22 -11.55
C ILE A 42 10.31 8.18 -10.92
N ASN A 43 10.62 9.22 -10.16
CA ASN A 43 11.81 9.28 -9.32
C ASN A 43 11.35 9.64 -7.91
N ASP A 44 11.96 9.00 -6.92
CA ASP A 44 11.73 9.29 -5.51
C ASP A 44 13.04 9.61 -4.79
N SER A 45 12.91 10.34 -3.69
CA SER A 45 13.99 10.59 -2.75
C SER A 45 13.40 10.44 -1.36
N THR A 46 13.87 9.40 -0.65
CA THR A 46 13.43 9.09 0.70
C THR A 46 14.41 9.69 1.71
N ASN A 47 13.86 10.33 2.74
CA ASN A 47 14.56 10.71 3.96
C ASN A 47 13.82 10.08 5.15
N GLN A 48 14.42 10.11 6.33
CA GLN A 48 13.81 9.53 7.53
C GLN A 48 12.44 10.16 7.86
N GLY A 49 11.35 9.42 7.61
CA GLY A 49 9.97 9.86 7.90
C GLY A 49 9.33 10.69 6.79
N GLU A 50 10.03 10.89 5.66
CA GLU A 50 9.54 11.67 4.54
C GLU A 50 9.94 11.02 3.21
N ILE A 51 9.05 11.04 2.22
CA ILE A 51 9.38 10.67 0.85
C ILE A 51 8.89 11.73 -0.12
N LEU A 52 9.80 12.18 -0.99
CA LEU A 52 9.48 13.08 -2.09
C LEU A 52 9.41 12.26 -3.38
N ILE A 53 8.24 12.26 -4.02
CA ILE A 53 7.97 11.51 -5.26
C ILE A 53 7.73 12.50 -6.39
N LYS A 54 8.38 12.30 -7.53
CA LYS A 54 8.22 13.11 -8.75
C LYS A 54 7.87 12.20 -9.92
N GLY A 55 6.77 12.49 -10.60
CA GLY A 55 6.34 11.77 -11.80
C GLY A 55 6.18 12.71 -12.98
N VAL A 56 6.61 12.29 -14.16
CA VAL A 56 6.39 13.05 -15.40
C VAL A 56 6.17 12.12 -16.59
N ASN A 57 5.25 12.50 -17.48
CA ASN A 57 5.10 11.84 -18.77
C ASN A 57 6.26 12.23 -19.70
N LYS A 58 7.03 11.26 -20.19
CA LYS A 58 8.14 11.51 -21.14
C LYS A 58 7.68 12.23 -22.42
N ALA A 59 6.45 11.97 -22.86
CA ALA A 59 5.88 12.60 -24.05
C ALA A 59 5.36 14.02 -23.79
N LEU A 60 5.43 14.50 -22.54
CA LEU A 60 4.88 15.79 -22.09
C LEU A 60 3.41 15.95 -22.52
N GLN A 61 2.64 14.86 -22.45
CA GLN A 61 1.20 14.87 -22.67
C GLN A 61 0.48 14.69 -21.33
N GLY A 62 -0.63 15.40 -21.17
CA GLY A 62 -1.54 15.18 -20.05
C GLY A 62 -2.27 13.86 -20.20
N LEU A 63 -2.66 13.24 -19.08
CA LEU A 63 -3.56 12.10 -19.07
C LEU A 63 -4.90 12.47 -19.72
N GLU A 64 -5.51 11.53 -20.44
CA GLU A 64 -6.79 11.77 -21.12
C GLU A 64 -7.96 11.92 -20.14
N GLY A 65 -7.81 11.38 -18.93
CA GLY A 65 -8.81 11.35 -17.88
C GLY A 65 -8.65 10.12 -17.00
N GLY A 66 -9.68 9.82 -16.21
CA GLY A 66 -9.75 8.62 -15.39
C GLY A 66 -9.57 8.85 -13.89
N LYS A 67 -9.72 7.74 -13.17
CA LYS A 67 -9.58 7.60 -11.72
C LYS A 67 -8.67 6.39 -11.46
N GLY A 68 -7.77 6.50 -10.49
CA GLY A 68 -6.86 5.41 -10.16
C GLY A 68 -5.54 5.90 -9.59
N SER A 69 -4.58 4.99 -9.49
CA SER A 69 -3.27 5.29 -8.89
C SER A 69 -2.34 6.02 -9.87
N ILE A 70 -1.63 7.03 -9.34
CA ILE A 70 -0.55 7.74 -10.05
C ILE A 70 0.84 7.23 -9.64
N CYS A 71 0.96 6.63 -8.47
CA CYS A 71 2.10 5.84 -8.03
C CYS A 71 1.67 4.95 -6.86
N THR A 72 2.52 3.98 -6.53
CA THR A 72 2.32 3.12 -5.36
C THR A 72 3.59 3.08 -4.54
N VAL A 73 3.46 3.32 -3.23
CA VAL A 73 4.56 3.25 -2.28
C VAL A 73 4.49 1.91 -1.56
N THR A 74 5.59 1.16 -1.56
CA THR A 74 5.72 -0.07 -0.78
C THR A 74 6.40 0.27 0.53
N PHE A 75 5.72 -0.01 1.65
CA PHE A 75 6.29 0.09 2.99
C PHE A 75 6.55 -1.31 3.54
N SER A 76 7.65 -1.48 4.27
CA SER A 76 7.80 -2.54 5.26
C SER A 76 7.37 -2.01 6.63
N VAL A 77 6.79 -2.89 7.45
CA VAL A 77 6.38 -2.57 8.82
C VAL A 77 7.53 -2.93 9.75
N VAL A 78 8.11 -1.93 10.40
CA VAL A 78 9.27 -2.06 11.31
C VAL A 78 8.92 -1.82 12.78
N GLY A 79 7.71 -1.36 13.07
CA GLY A 79 7.18 -1.16 14.41
C GLY A 79 5.71 -1.56 14.51
N ASN A 80 5.09 -1.30 15.67
CA ASN A 80 3.68 -1.65 15.88
C ASN A 80 2.74 -0.64 15.21
N ILE A 81 1.77 -1.12 14.43
CA ILE A 81 0.66 -0.31 13.92
C ILE A 81 -0.47 -0.41 14.94
N PRO A 82 -0.93 0.69 15.55
CA PRO A 82 -2.00 0.65 16.53
C PRO A 82 -3.37 0.49 15.83
N GLU A 83 -4.43 0.15 16.56
CA GLU A 83 -5.76 -0.11 15.98
C GLU A 83 -6.33 1.10 15.23
N GLU A 84 -6.07 2.30 15.73
CA GLU A 84 -6.43 3.55 15.06
C GLU A 84 -5.65 3.82 13.77
N GLY A 85 -4.56 3.07 13.52
CA GLY A 85 -3.70 3.19 12.36
C GLY A 85 -2.60 4.24 12.46
N VAL A 86 -1.70 4.24 11.48
CA VAL A 86 -0.64 5.24 11.30
C VAL A 86 -0.98 6.15 10.12
N PRO A 87 -0.99 7.48 10.31
CA PRO A 87 -1.32 8.41 9.24
C PRO A 87 -0.25 8.47 8.15
N ILE A 88 -0.69 8.65 6.92
CA ILE A 88 0.13 8.95 5.74
C ILE A 88 -0.28 10.34 5.24
N ILE A 89 0.56 11.34 5.48
CA ILE A 89 0.18 12.75 5.29
C ILE A 89 0.75 13.28 3.98
N LEU A 90 -0.09 13.88 3.15
CA LEU A 90 0.31 14.61 1.95
C LEU A 90 0.63 16.06 2.34
N GLU A 91 1.91 16.39 2.53
CA GLU A 91 2.31 17.73 3.01
C GLU A 91 2.45 18.74 1.87
N SER A 92 3.04 18.34 0.74
CA SER A 92 3.31 19.24 -0.38
C SER A 92 2.96 18.57 -1.69
N VAL A 93 1.79 18.89 -2.24
CA VAL A 93 1.29 18.36 -3.50
C VAL A 93 1.42 19.44 -4.57
N ASN A 94 2.13 19.13 -5.65
CA ASN A 94 2.16 19.94 -6.85
C ASN A 94 1.76 19.05 -8.01
N ILE A 95 0.76 19.48 -8.76
CA ILE A 95 0.34 18.83 -10.00
C ILE A 95 0.32 19.86 -11.13
N ALA A 96 0.74 19.44 -12.32
CA ALA A 96 0.88 20.34 -13.45
C ALA A 96 0.35 19.73 -14.75
N ASP A 97 -0.16 20.59 -15.62
CA ASP A 97 -0.54 20.24 -16.98
C ASP A 97 0.69 20.18 -17.93
N LYS A 98 0.43 19.87 -19.21
CA LYS A 98 1.49 19.75 -20.23
C LYS A 98 2.22 21.07 -20.52
N GLU A 99 1.62 22.21 -20.18
CA GLU A 99 2.22 23.54 -20.26
C GLU A 99 2.95 23.94 -18.97
N ALA A 100 3.14 23.01 -18.02
CA ALA A 100 3.72 23.23 -16.70
C ALA A 100 2.94 24.23 -15.83
N ARG A 101 1.64 24.42 -16.09
CA ARG A 101 0.76 25.24 -15.25
C ARG A 101 0.22 24.39 -14.11
N SER A 102 0.17 24.98 -12.92
CA SER A 102 -0.43 24.33 -11.75
C SER A 102 -1.90 24.03 -12.00
N MET A 103 -2.34 22.83 -11.60
CA MET A 103 -3.74 22.42 -11.66
C MET A 103 -4.38 22.54 -10.27
N PRO A 104 -5.65 22.97 -10.17
CA PRO A 104 -6.37 22.97 -8.90
C PRO A 104 -6.56 21.53 -8.39
N TYR A 105 -6.38 21.33 -7.09
CA TYR A 105 -6.56 20.02 -6.45
C TYR A 105 -7.12 20.16 -5.04
N VAL A 106 -7.65 19.05 -4.53
CA VAL A 106 -7.90 18.83 -3.12
C VAL A 106 -7.17 17.53 -2.75
N SER A 107 -6.41 17.56 -1.66
CA SER A 107 -5.68 16.40 -1.17
C SER A 107 -6.36 15.82 0.07
N GLU A 108 -6.35 14.50 0.17
CA GLU A 108 -6.83 13.76 1.32
C GLU A 108 -5.69 12.86 1.83
N ASN A 109 -5.48 12.86 3.15
CA ASN A 109 -4.46 12.02 3.76
C ASN A 109 -4.92 10.57 3.80
N GLY A 110 -3.95 9.65 3.81
CA GLY A 110 -4.20 8.23 4.00
C GLY A 110 -4.01 7.80 5.45
N ILE A 111 -4.44 6.56 5.73
CA ILE A 111 -4.13 5.88 6.98
C ILE A 111 -3.74 4.44 6.67
N VAL A 112 -2.71 3.94 7.35
CA VAL A 112 -2.31 2.53 7.32
C VAL A 112 -2.86 1.88 8.57
N LEU A 113 -3.81 0.98 8.40
CA LEU A 113 -4.38 0.18 9.48
C LEU A 113 -3.55 -1.09 9.72
N PRO A 114 -3.59 -1.67 10.94
CA PRO A 114 -2.93 -2.94 11.18
C PRO A 114 -3.60 -4.01 10.34
N GLY A 115 -2.79 -4.92 9.77
CA GLY A 115 -3.34 -6.08 9.06
C GLY A 115 -4.09 -6.99 10.03
N ILE A 116 -5.17 -7.60 9.58
CA ILE A 116 -5.88 -8.59 10.39
C ILE A 116 -5.06 -9.89 10.33
N LYS A 117 -4.52 -10.32 11.46
CA LYS A 117 -3.77 -11.57 11.52
C LYS A 117 -4.68 -12.73 11.09
N GLY A 118 -4.26 -13.53 10.12
CA GLY A 118 -5.10 -14.59 9.54
C GLY A 118 -5.96 -14.19 8.36
N ASP A 119 -5.96 -12.91 7.94
CA ASP A 119 -6.57 -12.47 6.67
C ASP A 119 -5.49 -12.51 5.57
N PHE A 120 -5.46 -13.61 4.83
CA PHE A 120 -4.44 -13.91 3.82
C PHE A 120 -4.85 -13.47 2.42
N ASN A 121 -6.15 -13.36 2.16
CA ASN A 121 -6.65 -12.86 0.88
C ASN A 121 -6.80 -11.32 0.86
N HIS A 122 -6.65 -10.67 2.01
CA HIS A 122 -6.75 -9.22 2.24
C HIS A 122 -8.13 -8.65 1.94
N ASP A 123 -9.19 -9.42 2.19
CA ASP A 123 -10.57 -8.98 2.03
C ASP A 123 -11.15 -8.28 3.29
N SER A 124 -10.31 -8.10 4.32
CA SER A 124 -10.64 -7.49 5.61
C SER A 124 -11.56 -8.34 6.50
N ILE A 125 -11.72 -9.62 6.19
CA ILE A 125 -12.45 -10.61 6.99
C ILE A 125 -11.50 -11.79 7.22
N VAL A 126 -11.62 -12.47 8.37
CA VAL A 126 -11.00 -13.78 8.54
C VAL A 126 -12.11 -14.80 8.45
N ASP A 127 -12.10 -15.61 7.41
CA ASP A 127 -13.13 -16.62 7.19
C ASP A 127 -12.57 -17.97 6.68
N ILE A 128 -13.43 -18.83 6.15
CA ILE A 128 -13.03 -20.16 5.67
C ILE A 128 -12.09 -20.09 4.45
N PHE A 129 -12.11 -19.02 3.66
CA PHE A 129 -11.19 -18.84 2.54
C PHE A 129 -9.76 -18.67 3.05
N ASP A 130 -9.57 -17.94 4.15
CA ASP A 130 -8.25 -17.82 4.79
C ASP A 130 -7.76 -19.14 5.38
N VAL A 131 -8.66 -19.94 5.95
CA VAL A 131 -8.32 -21.29 6.45
C VAL A 131 -7.77 -22.15 5.30
N ILE A 132 -8.37 -22.08 4.12
CA ILE A 132 -7.91 -22.81 2.93
C ILE A 132 -6.53 -22.29 2.49
N LEU A 133 -6.31 -20.98 2.49
CA LEU A 133 -5.02 -20.39 2.13
C LEU A 133 -3.92 -20.78 3.13
N CYS A 134 -4.22 -20.77 4.43
CA CYS A 134 -3.30 -21.22 5.47
C CYS A 134 -2.96 -22.70 5.31
N LEU A 135 -3.95 -23.55 5.01
CA LEU A 135 -3.75 -24.98 4.79
C LEU A 135 -2.83 -25.25 3.60
N ARG A 136 -2.99 -24.50 2.51
CA ARG A 136 -2.13 -24.63 1.32
C ARG A 136 -0.68 -24.25 1.62
N GLN A 137 -0.47 -23.24 2.46
CA GLN A 137 0.87 -22.85 2.92
C GLN A 137 1.49 -23.89 3.86
N ALA A 138 0.71 -24.41 4.83
CA ALA A 138 1.14 -25.48 5.75
C ALA A 138 1.50 -26.79 5.03
N LEU A 139 0.93 -27.02 3.84
CA LEU A 139 1.25 -28.15 2.96
C LEU A 139 2.36 -27.85 1.94
N GLU A 140 3.00 -26.68 2.02
CA GLU A 140 4.02 -26.19 1.08
C GLU A 140 3.55 -26.17 -0.39
N ILE A 141 2.23 -26.11 -0.63
CA ILE A 141 1.65 -25.97 -1.97
C ILE A 141 1.85 -24.55 -2.47
N ASP A 142 1.66 -23.57 -1.59
CA ASP A 142 1.89 -22.15 -1.83
C ASP A 142 3.00 -21.63 -0.90
N PRO A 143 3.73 -20.57 -1.29
CA PRO A 143 4.72 -19.96 -0.42
C PRO A 143 4.07 -19.39 0.84
N SER A 144 4.71 -19.63 1.99
CA SER A 144 4.32 -19.03 3.26
C SER A 144 4.41 -17.50 3.21
N VAL A 145 3.42 -16.83 3.77
CA VAL A 145 3.47 -15.38 4.04
C VAL A 145 3.79 -15.10 5.50
N ASP A 146 4.40 -13.93 5.78
CA ASP A 146 4.93 -13.60 7.12
C ASP A 146 3.87 -13.59 8.24
N ASN A 147 2.59 -13.46 7.90
CA ASN A 147 1.49 -13.45 8.87
C ASN A 147 0.80 -14.81 9.05
N ALA A 148 1.25 -15.88 8.36
CA ALA A 148 0.66 -17.21 8.44
C ALA A 148 1.07 -18.02 9.68
N ASP A 149 2.22 -17.71 10.27
CA ASP A 149 2.63 -18.26 11.56
C ASP A 149 1.79 -17.61 12.68
N MET A 150 0.67 -18.27 13.01
CA MET A 150 -0.35 -17.79 13.94
C MET A 150 0.10 -17.93 15.39
N ASN A 151 0.87 -18.95 15.73
CA ASN A 151 1.35 -19.20 17.09
C ASN A 151 2.75 -18.59 17.38
N LYS A 152 3.45 -18.10 16.36
CA LYS A 152 4.81 -17.53 16.38
C LYS A 152 5.90 -18.53 16.75
N ASP A 153 5.76 -19.79 16.36
CA ASP A 153 6.77 -20.84 16.61
C ASP A 153 7.86 -20.92 15.52
N GLY A 154 7.72 -20.14 14.45
CA GLY A 154 8.65 -20.06 13.33
C GLY A 154 8.38 -21.07 12.21
N VAL A 155 7.32 -21.88 12.32
CA VAL A 155 6.88 -22.84 11.31
C VAL A 155 5.44 -22.51 10.93
N VAL A 156 5.07 -22.68 9.67
CA VAL A 156 3.67 -22.63 9.25
C VAL A 156 3.18 -24.05 9.07
N ASP A 157 2.30 -24.51 9.97
CA ASP A 157 1.80 -25.88 9.97
C ASP A 157 0.29 -25.98 10.30
N ILE A 158 -0.18 -27.20 10.61
CA ILE A 158 -1.60 -27.45 10.90
C ILE A 158 -2.09 -26.76 12.17
N PHE A 159 -1.20 -26.45 13.13
CA PHE A 159 -1.57 -25.70 14.33
C PHE A 159 -1.99 -24.27 13.96
N ASP A 160 -1.33 -23.64 13.00
CA ASP A 160 -1.74 -22.32 12.51
C ASP A 160 -3.09 -22.35 11.83
N VAL A 161 -3.35 -23.37 11.00
CA VAL A 161 -4.65 -23.58 10.34
C VAL A 161 -5.78 -23.67 11.36
N ILE A 162 -5.56 -24.36 12.49
CA ILE A 162 -6.55 -24.45 13.57
C ILE A 162 -6.80 -23.07 14.20
N LEU A 163 -5.75 -22.26 14.40
CA LEU A 163 -5.90 -20.90 14.94
C LEU A 163 -6.66 -19.98 13.98
N VAL A 164 -6.39 -20.05 12.67
CA VAL A 164 -7.18 -19.32 11.66
C VAL A 164 -8.64 -19.76 11.68
N LEU A 165 -8.90 -21.07 11.78
CA LEU A 165 -10.26 -21.61 11.84
C LEU A 165 -11.02 -21.14 13.08
N ARG A 166 -10.37 -21.11 14.25
CA ARG A 166 -10.99 -20.58 15.47
C ARG A 166 -11.35 -19.11 15.34
N LYS A 167 -10.45 -18.32 14.75
CA LYS A 167 -10.69 -16.91 14.47
C LYS A 167 -11.83 -16.69 13.48
N ALA A 168 -11.88 -17.48 12.40
CA ALA A 168 -12.96 -17.46 11.42
C ALA A 168 -14.34 -17.80 12.02
N LEU A 169 -14.37 -18.65 13.05
CA LEU A 169 -15.57 -19.01 13.78
C LEU A 169 -15.89 -18.06 14.95
N GLY A 170 -15.02 -17.09 15.26
CA GLY A 170 -15.18 -16.17 16.39
C GLY A 170 -15.07 -16.84 17.75
N ILE A 171 -14.27 -17.91 17.87
CA ILE A 171 -14.10 -18.73 19.09
C ILE A 171 -12.66 -18.70 19.64
N ASP A 172 -11.98 -17.58 19.44
CA ASP A 172 -10.63 -17.34 19.98
C ASP A 172 -10.58 -17.40 21.52
#